data_AF-A0A420Z8Y9-F1
#
_entry.id   AF-A0A420Z8Y9-F1
#
_cell.length_a   1.000
_cell.length_b   1.000
_cell.length_c   1.000
_cell.angle_alpha   90.00
_cell.angle_beta   90.00
_cell.angle_gamma   90.00
#
_symmetry.space_group_name_H-M   'P 1'
#
loop_
_entity.id
_entity.type
_entity.pdbx_description
1 polymer ?
#
loop_
_entity_poly.entity_id
_entity_poly.type
_entity_poly.pdbx_seq_one_letter_code
_entity_poly.pdbx_strand_id
1 'polypeptide(L)'
;MKEKHFQTEFKNNNTLYGCFELKLCKGKSLPFSAVADHQIKALLAVKSPKGLYHKLTDQPVSILQENEKDKKDKKKDKKNVKMRFTRPKPFDCFYLGKQDAYIVVMFYVPRKKKNVYYIDIDDFLRMKKTASRKSFTEEMALKVCRFQKNYLKHR
;
A
#
# COMPACT_ATOMS: atom_id res chain seq x y z
N MET A 1 -9.98 3.21 10.57
CA MET A 1 -9.50 2.30 9.51
C MET A 1 -8.03 1.94 9.78
N LYS A 2 -7.62 0.71 9.49
CA LYS A 2 -6.21 0.28 9.49
C LYS A 2 -5.69 0.26 8.05
N GLU A 3 -4.38 0.38 7.87
CA GLU A 3 -3.73 0.41 6.55
C GLU A 3 -4.00 -0.84 5.71
N LYS A 4 -3.97 -2.03 6.33
CA LYS A 4 -4.38 -3.28 5.69
C LYS A 4 -5.77 -3.20 5.05
N HIS A 5 -6.73 -2.53 5.70
CA HIS A 5 -8.07 -2.36 5.11
C HIS A 5 -8.03 -1.41 3.92
N PHE A 6 -7.23 -0.34 3.98
CA PHE A 6 -7.04 0.55 2.83
C PHE A 6 -6.41 -0.19 1.64
N GLN A 7 -5.41 -1.04 1.88
CA GLN A 7 -4.80 -1.89 0.84
C GLN A 7 -5.84 -2.84 0.20
N THR A 8 -6.70 -3.47 1.00
CA THR A 8 -7.80 -4.30 0.48
C THR A 8 -8.78 -3.48 -0.38
N GLU A 9 -9.20 -2.31 0.09
CA GLU A 9 -10.10 -1.43 -0.68
C GLU A 9 -9.44 -0.95 -1.97
N PHE A 10 -8.15 -0.57 -1.92
CA PHE A 10 -7.41 -0.19 -3.11
C PHE A 10 -7.34 -1.30 -4.14
N LYS A 11 -7.04 -2.53 -3.73
CA LYS A 11 -7.03 -3.69 -4.63
C LYS A 11 -8.37 -3.88 -5.36
N ASN A 12 -9.49 -3.65 -4.68
CA ASN A 12 -10.82 -3.89 -5.24
C ASN A 12 -11.34 -2.75 -6.12
N ASN A 13 -10.83 -1.52 -5.95
CA ASN A 13 -11.37 -0.33 -6.62
C ASN A 13 -10.37 0.33 -7.60
N ASN A 14 -9.08 0.01 -7.53
CA ASN A 14 -8.09 0.58 -8.42
C ASN A 14 -8.17 -0.06 -9.81
N THR A 15 -8.37 0.78 -10.81
CA THR A 15 -8.39 0.43 -12.24
C THR A 15 -7.20 1.02 -13.00
N LEU A 16 -6.32 1.76 -12.32
CA LEU A 16 -5.16 2.39 -12.93
C LEU A 16 -3.98 1.42 -12.96
N TYR A 17 -3.22 1.45 -14.05
CA TYR A 17 -1.93 0.78 -14.15
C TYR A 17 -0.81 1.67 -13.60
N GLY A 18 0.21 1.05 -13.01
CA GLY A 18 1.36 1.76 -12.46
C GLY A 18 1.90 1.13 -11.17
N CYS A 19 2.88 1.81 -10.59
CA CYS A 19 3.38 1.50 -9.25
C CYS A 19 2.82 2.47 -8.22
N PHE A 20 2.42 1.95 -7.07
CA PHE A 20 1.69 2.72 -6.06
C PHE A 20 2.33 2.52 -4.69
N GLU A 21 2.67 3.62 -4.03
CA GLU A 21 2.96 3.63 -2.60
C GLU A 21 1.74 4.16 -1.85
N LEU A 22 1.10 3.30 -1.05
CA LEU A 22 -0.13 3.65 -0.34
C LEU A 22 0.21 4.23 1.02
N LYS A 23 -0.42 5.35 1.39
CA LYS A 23 -0.33 5.92 2.75
C LYS A 23 -1.72 6.21 3.30
N LEU A 24 -2.03 5.63 4.45
CA LEU A 24 -3.22 5.98 5.24
C LEU A 24 -2.85 7.05 6.27
N CYS A 25 -3.40 8.24 6.14
CA CYS A 25 -3.24 9.30 7.12
C CYS A 25 -4.49 9.41 7.99
N LYS A 26 -4.35 9.31 9.32
CA LYS A 26 -5.42 9.61 10.28
C LYS A 26 -5.34 11.10 10.63
N GLY A 27 -5.95 11.95 9.80
CA GLY A 27 -5.88 13.40 9.93
C GLY A 27 -5.93 14.10 8.58
N LYS A 28 -5.53 15.38 8.56
CA LYS A 28 -5.56 16.23 7.36
C LYS A 28 -4.17 16.45 6.72
N SER A 29 -3.13 15.79 7.21
CA SER A 29 -1.76 16.00 6.72
C SER A 29 -0.87 14.77 6.90
N LEU A 30 -0.13 14.42 5.85
CA LEU A 30 0.86 13.34 5.81
C LEU A 30 2.26 13.95 5.94
N PRO A 31 3.08 13.63 6.95
CA PRO A 31 4.47 14.06 6.99
C PRO A 31 5.20 13.62 5.71
N PHE A 32 6.01 14.48 5.09
CA PHE A 32 6.74 14.08 3.87
C PHE A 32 7.70 12.90 4.13
N SER A 33 8.21 12.78 5.35
CA SER A 33 9.04 11.66 5.81
C SER A 33 8.27 10.33 5.94
N ALA A 34 6.94 10.33 5.88
CA ALA A 34 6.15 9.10 5.92
C ALA A 34 6.33 8.25 4.64
N VAL A 35 6.82 8.87 3.55
CA VAL A 35 7.30 8.17 2.36
C VAL A 35 8.82 8.06 2.48
N ALA A 36 9.31 6.84 2.67
CA ALA A 36 10.74 6.62 2.88
C ALA A 36 11.54 6.83 1.59
N ASP A 37 12.80 7.24 1.71
CA ASP A 37 13.62 7.59 0.53
C ASP A 37 13.83 6.41 -0.43
N HIS A 38 13.88 5.17 0.08
CA HIS A 38 13.96 3.98 -0.79
C HIS A 38 12.69 3.76 -1.61
N GLN A 39 11.52 4.15 -1.08
CA GLN A 39 10.24 4.09 -1.79
C GLN A 39 10.22 5.13 -2.92
N ILE A 40 10.68 6.35 -2.63
CA ILE A 40 10.84 7.41 -3.65
C ILE A 40 11.79 6.95 -4.76
N LYS A 41 12.97 6.42 -4.41
CA LYS A 41 13.94 5.91 -5.38
C LYS A 41 13.35 4.81 -6.26
N ALA A 42 12.60 3.88 -5.68
CA ALA A 42 11.94 2.81 -6.42
C ALA A 42 10.91 3.35 -7.42
N LEU A 43 10.03 4.27 -7.00
CA LEU A 43 9.02 4.88 -7.87
C LEU A 43 9.64 5.68 -9.02
N LEU A 44 10.70 6.45 -8.75
CA LEU A 44 11.45 7.16 -9.79
C LEU A 44 12.13 6.18 -10.77
N ALA A 45 12.71 5.09 -10.27
CA ALA A 45 13.34 4.08 -11.11
C ALA A 45 12.33 3.43 -12.08
N VAL A 46 11.12 3.13 -11.60
CA VAL A 46 10.03 2.58 -12.41
C VAL A 46 9.60 3.53 -13.54
N LYS A 47 9.55 4.85 -13.29
CA LYS A 47 9.26 5.84 -14.35
C LYS A 47 10.39 5.96 -15.36
N SER A 48 11.63 5.74 -14.93
CA SER A 48 12.80 5.91 -15.79
C SER A 48 12.87 4.86 -16.90
N PRO A 49 13.58 5.15 -18.02
CA PRO A 49 13.86 4.16 -19.06
C PRO A 49 14.68 2.96 -18.56
N LYS A 50 15.47 3.15 -17.49
CA LYS A 50 16.30 2.09 -16.89
C LYS A 50 15.47 1.07 -16.09
N GLY A 51 14.27 1.44 -15.68
CA GLY A 51 13.37 0.59 -14.90
C GLY A 51 13.88 0.19 -13.51
N LEU A 52 13.12 -0.72 -12.89
CA LEU A 52 13.38 -1.29 -11.57
C LEU A 52 13.23 -2.82 -11.65
N TYR A 53 14.30 -3.53 -11.31
CA TYR A 53 14.27 -4.96 -11.03
C TYR A 53 13.87 -5.20 -9.57
N HIS A 54 12.94 -6.12 -9.33
CA HIS A 54 12.52 -6.52 -7.99
C HIS A 54 12.32 -8.04 -7.89
N LYS A 55 13.09 -8.70 -7.02
CA LYS A 55 12.97 -10.13 -6.75
C LYS A 55 11.91 -10.38 -5.67
N LEU A 56 11.00 -11.31 -5.92
CA LEU A 56 10.05 -11.76 -4.92
C LEU A 56 10.72 -12.73 -3.94
N THR A 57 10.67 -12.40 -2.65
CA THR A 57 11.17 -13.26 -1.58
C THR A 57 10.20 -14.40 -1.29
N ASP A 58 10.70 -15.60 -1.08
CA ASP A 58 9.88 -16.73 -0.67
C ASP A 58 9.53 -16.58 0.82
N GLN A 59 8.28 -16.23 1.12
CA GLN A 59 7.82 -16.11 2.50
C GLN A 59 7.26 -17.46 3.01
N PRO A 60 7.72 -17.95 4.18
CA PRO A 60 7.16 -19.16 4.77
C PRO A 60 5.69 -18.92 5.16
N VAL A 61 4.82 -19.91 4.91
CA VAL A 61 3.41 -19.84 5.29
C VAL A 61 3.18 -20.75 6.49
N SER A 62 2.84 -20.19 7.65
CA SER A 62 2.36 -20.96 8.78
C SER A 62 0.89 -21.32 8.57
N ILE A 63 0.59 -22.61 8.37
CA ILE A 63 -0.78 -23.10 8.36
C ILE A 63 -1.08 -23.64 9.75
N LEU A 64 -2.06 -23.04 10.44
CA LEU A 64 -2.63 -23.63 11.64
C LEU A 64 -3.51 -24.79 11.18
N GLN A 65 -3.10 -26.03 11.46
CA GLN A 65 -4.01 -27.17 11.37
C GLN A 65 -4.81 -27.21 12.67
N GLU A 66 -6.13 -27.05 12.56
CA GLU A 66 -7.03 -27.42 13.64
C GLU A 66 -7.21 -28.94 13.56
N ASN A 67 -6.70 -29.66 14.56
CA ASN A 67 -7.01 -31.08 14.68
C ASN A 67 -8.50 -31.17 15.05
N GLU A 68 -9.33 -31.66 14.14
CA GLU A 68 -10.78 -31.88 14.35
C GLU A 68 -11.09 -33.03 15.32
N LYS A 69 -10.11 -33.55 16.06
CA LYS A 69 -10.33 -34.67 16.98
C LYS A 69 -10.46 -34.18 18.42
N ASP A 70 -11.64 -34.46 18.95
CA ASP A 70 -11.96 -34.64 20.37
C ASP A 70 -12.28 -33.37 21.19
N LYS A 71 -13.51 -32.90 21.00
CA LYS A 71 -14.23 -31.90 21.80
C LYS A 71 -14.51 -32.30 23.26
N LYS A 72 -13.81 -33.26 23.88
CA LYS A 72 -14.16 -33.72 25.24
C LYS A 72 -13.19 -33.47 26.37
N ASP A 73 -11.91 -33.17 26.15
CA ASP A 73 -11.00 -32.86 27.27
C ASP A 73 -10.15 -31.62 27.01
N LYS A 74 -10.49 -30.51 27.67
CA LYS A 74 -9.74 -29.24 27.66
C LYS A 74 -8.45 -29.35 28.48
N LYS A 75 -7.50 -30.16 28.05
CA LYS A 75 -6.08 -30.03 28.44
C LYS A 75 -5.29 -29.40 27.30
N LYS A 76 -4.29 -28.64 27.72
CA LYS A 76 -3.61 -27.56 26.99
C LYS A 76 -2.68 -28.13 25.91
N ASP A 77 -3.24 -28.70 24.84
CA ASP A 77 -2.44 -29.28 23.77
C ASP A 77 -1.67 -28.21 23.00
N LYS A 78 -0.34 -28.36 23.01
CA LYS A 78 0.60 -27.59 22.18
C LYS A 78 0.24 -27.82 20.71
N LYS A 79 -0.38 -26.83 20.06
CA LYS A 79 -0.65 -26.84 18.62
C LYS A 79 0.66 -27.06 17.86
N ASN A 80 0.81 -28.20 17.20
CA ASN A 80 1.91 -28.47 16.27
C ASN A 80 1.69 -27.64 15.00
N VAL A 81 2.45 -26.56 14.83
CA VAL A 81 2.40 -25.73 13.62
C VAL A 81 3.30 -26.38 12.55
N LYS A 82 2.72 -27.13 11.63
CA LYS A 82 3.46 -27.65 10.47
C LYS A 82 3.68 -26.53 9.47
N MET A 83 4.92 -26.04 9.35
CA MET A 83 5.29 -25.06 8.32
C MET A 83 5.30 -25.74 6.95
N ARG A 84 4.44 -25.30 6.03
CA ARG A 84 4.55 -25.65 4.61
C ARG A 84 5.28 -24.51 3.90
N PHE A 85 6.31 -24.87 3.16
CA PHE A 85 7.01 -23.94 2.29
C PHE A 85 6.13 -23.63 1.07
N THR A 86 5.37 -22.54 1.19
CA THR A 86 4.80 -21.69 0.14
C THR A 86 3.53 -22.13 -0.59
N ARG A 87 2.62 -21.17 -0.81
CA ARG A 87 1.64 -21.23 -1.90
C ARG A 87 2.40 -21.18 -3.24
N PRO A 88 1.88 -21.77 -4.34
CA PRO A 88 2.53 -21.67 -5.64
C PRO A 88 2.87 -20.22 -5.98
N LYS A 89 4.17 -19.94 -6.13
CA LYS A 89 4.65 -18.62 -6.51
C LYS A 89 4.34 -18.42 -8.00
N PRO A 90 3.75 -17.29 -8.41
CA PRO A 90 3.38 -17.11 -9.81
C PRO A 90 4.62 -16.91 -10.73
N PHE A 91 5.71 -16.35 -10.21
CA PHE A 91 6.98 -16.07 -10.90
C PHE A 91 8.03 -15.54 -9.89
N ASP A 92 9.30 -15.42 -10.28
CA ASP A 92 10.40 -15.09 -9.36
C ASP A 92 10.69 -13.60 -9.16
N CYS A 93 10.45 -12.78 -10.17
CA CYS A 93 10.81 -11.38 -10.16
C CYS A 93 9.93 -10.54 -11.09
N PHE A 94 10.06 -9.23 -10.94
CA PHE A 94 9.51 -8.23 -11.83
C PHE A 94 10.62 -7.35 -12.37
N TYR A 95 10.45 -6.89 -13.62
CA TYR A 95 11.19 -5.76 -14.15
C TYR A 95 10.19 -4.72 -14.67
N LEU A 96 10.19 -3.54 -14.08
CA LEU A 96 9.18 -2.50 -14.30
C LEU A 96 9.86 -1.24 -14.83
N GLY A 97 9.51 -0.80 -16.03
CA GLY A 97 10.08 0.42 -16.64
C GLY A 97 9.04 1.17 -17.46
N LYS A 98 9.24 2.49 -17.60
CA LYS A 98 8.32 3.39 -18.30
C LYS A 98 6.86 3.26 -17.83
N GLN A 99 6.65 2.99 -16.54
CA GLN A 99 5.32 2.94 -15.94
C GLN A 99 5.06 4.19 -15.12
N ASP A 100 3.80 4.59 -15.02
CA ASP A 100 3.41 5.64 -14.07
C ASP A 100 3.68 5.21 -12.62
N ALA A 101 4.03 6.17 -11.78
CA ALA A 101 4.32 5.93 -10.38
C ALA A 101 3.68 6.99 -9.49
N TYR A 102 2.92 6.55 -8.50
CA TYR A 102 2.07 7.40 -7.68
C TYR A 102 2.31 7.19 -6.18
N ILE A 103 2.23 8.28 -5.44
CA ILE A 103 1.90 8.25 -4.01
C ILE A 103 0.38 8.32 -3.89
N VAL A 104 -0.23 7.28 -3.30
CA VAL A 104 -1.68 7.19 -3.14
C VAL A 104 -2.02 7.43 -1.68
N VAL A 105 -2.66 8.57 -1.39
CA VAL A 105 -2.95 8.99 -0.01
C VAL A 105 -4.45 8.96 0.25
N MET A 106 -4.83 8.36 1.38
CA MET A 106 -6.17 8.51 1.95
C MET A 106 -6.09 9.30 3.26
N PHE A 107 -6.72 10.48 3.28
CA PHE A 107 -6.92 11.26 4.50
C PHE A 107 -8.19 10.78 5.20
N TYR A 108 -8.03 9.89 6.18
CA TYR A 108 -9.14 9.23 6.85
C TYR A 108 -9.64 10.05 8.04
N VAL A 109 -10.88 10.52 7.91
CA VAL A 109 -11.69 11.06 9.01
C VAL A 109 -12.89 10.14 9.25
N PRO A 110 -13.10 9.63 10.47
CA PRO A 110 -14.25 8.76 10.76
C PRO A 110 -15.58 9.37 10.32
N ARG A 111 -16.46 8.54 9.75
CA ARG A 111 -17.81 8.94 9.27
C ARG A 111 -17.83 9.98 8.13
N LYS A 112 -16.68 10.30 7.52
CA LYS A 112 -16.61 11.14 6.32
C LYS A 112 -16.34 10.31 5.06
N LYS A 113 -16.55 10.94 3.91
CA LYS A 113 -16.18 10.41 2.59
C LYS A 113 -14.71 10.02 2.57
N LYS A 114 -14.42 8.82 2.05
CA LYS A 114 -13.06 8.29 1.91
C LYS A 114 -12.50 8.69 0.55
N ASN A 115 -11.96 9.90 0.47
CA ASN A 115 -11.29 10.37 -0.74
C ASN A 115 -9.87 9.80 -0.79
N VAL A 116 -9.49 9.34 -1.97
CA VAL A 116 -8.19 8.77 -2.29
C VAL A 116 -7.58 9.61 -3.39
N TYR A 117 -6.40 10.13 -3.12
CA TYR A 117 -5.69 11.05 -4.00
C TYR A 117 -4.50 10.32 -4.61
N TYR A 118 -4.40 10.35 -5.93
CA TYR A 118 -3.28 9.81 -6.70
C TYR A 118 -2.38 10.96 -7.12
N ILE A 119 -1.22 11.06 -6.47
CA ILE A 119 -0.24 12.12 -6.73
C ILE A 119 0.92 11.49 -7.49
N ASP A 120 1.24 12.02 -8.66
CA ASP A 120 2.43 11.59 -9.40
C ASP A 120 3.69 11.84 -8.54
N ILE A 121 4.65 10.92 -8.56
CA ILE A 121 5.86 11.03 -7.75
C ILE A 121 6.63 12.34 -7.99
N ASP A 122 6.63 12.86 -9.22
CA ASP A 122 7.31 14.11 -9.55
C ASP A 122 6.59 15.31 -8.92
N ASP A 123 5.26 15.31 -8.95
CA ASP A 123 4.42 16.33 -8.32
C ASP A 123 4.59 16.30 -6.80
N PHE A 124 4.64 15.12 -6.19
CA PHE A 124 4.92 14.96 -4.77
C PHE A 124 6.30 15.52 -4.38
N LEU A 125 7.34 15.26 -5.17
CA LEU A 125 8.68 15.77 -4.93
C LEU A 125 8.77 17.28 -5.12
N ARG A 126 8.09 17.83 -6.14
CA ARG A 126 7.98 19.28 -6.34
C ARG A 126 7.34 19.93 -5.12
N MET A 127 6.25 19.36 -4.61
CA MET A 127 5.59 19.84 -3.39
C MET A 127 6.47 19.70 -2.14
N LYS A 128 7.21 18.58 -2.00
CA LYS A 128 8.17 18.38 -0.91
C LYS A 128 9.26 19.46 -0.87
N LYS A 129 9.72 19.95 -2.03
CA LYS A 129 10.75 20.99 -2.15
C LYS A 129 10.21 22.41 -1.95
N THR A 130 9.02 22.69 -2.45
CA THR A 130 8.47 24.06 -2.52
C THR A 130 7.58 24.42 -1.34
N ALA A 131 7.04 23.43 -0.62
CA ALA A 131 6.19 23.70 0.53
C ALA A 131 6.98 24.30 1.70
N SER A 132 6.42 25.34 2.34
CA SER A 132 6.98 25.96 3.55
C SER A 132 6.92 25.07 4.80
N ARG A 133 6.28 23.91 4.72
CA ARG A 133 5.98 23.03 5.86
C ARG A 133 6.46 21.61 5.61
N LYS A 134 6.70 20.86 6.70
CA LYS A 134 7.22 19.48 6.66
C LYS A 134 6.15 18.39 6.40
N SER A 135 4.92 18.79 6.09
CA SER A 135 3.80 17.87 5.85
C SER A 135 3.00 18.24 4.61
N PHE A 136 2.48 17.20 3.95
CA PHE A 136 1.64 17.26 2.77
C PHE A 136 0.17 17.21 3.18
N THR A 137 -0.54 18.33 3.05
CA THR A 137 -1.94 18.43 3.50
C THR A 137 -2.92 17.87 2.48
N GLU A 138 -4.15 17.59 2.92
CA GLU A 138 -5.23 17.19 2.01
C GLU A 138 -5.51 18.25 0.94
N GLU A 139 -5.45 19.53 1.29
CA GLU A 139 -5.62 20.62 0.33
C GLU A 139 -4.50 20.65 -0.72
N MET A 140 -3.24 20.43 -0.28
CA MET A 140 -2.12 20.30 -1.21
C MET A 140 -2.32 19.09 -2.13
N ALA A 141 -2.74 17.95 -1.58
CA ALA A 141 -3.03 16.75 -2.35
C ALA A 141 -4.14 16.99 -3.38
N LEU A 142 -5.23 17.66 -3.02
CA LEU A 142 -6.32 18.03 -3.93
C LEU A 142 -5.84 18.92 -5.08
N LYS A 143 -4.93 19.87 -4.82
CA LYS A 143 -4.40 20.79 -5.84
C LYS A 143 -3.51 20.10 -6.88
N VAL A 144 -2.80 19.04 -6.51
CA VAL A 144 -1.79 18.40 -7.38
C VAL A 144 -2.12 16.97 -7.77
N CYS A 145 -3.18 16.37 -7.23
CA CYS A 145 -3.52 15.00 -7.59
C CYS A 145 -3.94 14.93 -9.06
N ARG A 146 -3.48 13.89 -9.75
CA ARG A 146 -3.94 13.58 -11.11
C ARG A 146 -5.33 12.97 -11.10
N PHE A 147 -5.61 12.17 -10.08
CA PHE A 147 -6.90 11.50 -9.91
C PHE A 147 -7.36 11.60 -8.46
N GLN A 148 -8.65 11.82 -8.30
CA GLN A 148 -9.34 11.70 -7.03
C GLN A 148 -10.43 10.63 -7.18
N LYS A 149 -10.42 9.63 -6.29
CA LYS A 149 -11.45 8.60 -6.24
C LYS A 149 -12.11 8.55 -4.88
N ASN A 150 -13.38 8.16 -4.84
CA ASN A 150 -14.09 7.89 -3.60
C ASN A 150 -14.21 6.38 -3.41
N TYR A 151 -13.69 5.85 -2.31
CA TYR A 151 -13.69 4.40 -2.02
C TYR A 151 -14.84 3.97 -1.09
N LEU A 152 -15.88 4.80 -0.92
CA LEU A 152 -17.13 4.32 -0.35
C LEU A 152 -17.98 3.75 -1.48
N LYS A 153 -18.22 2.44 -1.47
CA LYS A 153 -19.46 1.92 -2.05
C LYS A 153 -20.61 2.48 -1.21
N HIS A 154 -21.66 2.99 -1.85
CA HIS A 154 -22.95 3.17 -1.20
C HIS A 154 -23.26 1.88 -0.45
N ARG A 155 -23.26 1.95 0.88
CA ARG A 155 -23.89 0.92 1.71
C ARG A 155 -25.37 1.20 1.73
#